data_AF-A0AAE0JU51-F1
#
_entry.id   AF-A0AAE0JU51-F1
#
_cell.length_a   1.000
_cell.length_b   1.000
_cell.length_c   1.000
_cell.angle_alpha   90.00
_cell.angle_beta   90.00
_cell.angle_gamma   90.00
#
_symmetry.space_group_name_H-M   'P 1'
#
loop_
_entity.id
_entity.type
_entity.pdbx_description
1 polymer ?
#
loop_
_entity_poly.entity_id
_entity_poly.type
_entity_poly.pdbx_seq_one_letter_code
_entity_poly.pdbx_strand_id
1 'polypeptide(L)'
;MPPRKSPPMPSSNALPPSSAQQSSPTPRHNTSASNPKRVGYKYRLQPDWTSPPSPSSGCHHYVFYAAGWAGNPAPAPPPFGHRARPQHVDDADLEARYAPDWFDGFVDWTERADRAVYEAKLVQKQRGVRGTVGSGIASGSGPFADDGERVLWAVEGLLLACWLCLQPDVEAVEYRPAADAWTLDKGNVGDVAQRFLTALRV
;
A
#
# COMPACT_ATOMS: atom_id res chain seq x y z
N MET A 1 -55.89 -44.48 -28.44
CA MET A 1 -55.92 -45.37 -27.26
C MET A 1 -55.25 -44.65 -26.08
N PRO A 2 -55.70 -44.92 -24.84
CA PRO A 2 -55.97 -43.93 -23.80
C PRO A 2 -54.83 -43.71 -22.78
N PRO A 3 -54.94 -42.70 -21.89
CA PRO A 3 -53.99 -42.47 -20.80
C PRO A 3 -54.23 -43.46 -19.64
N ARG A 4 -53.18 -43.86 -18.93
CA ARG A 4 -53.26 -44.53 -17.62
C ARG A 4 -52.44 -43.71 -16.62
N LYS A 5 -53.11 -42.93 -15.76
CA LYS A 5 -53.65 -43.30 -14.43
C LYS A 5 -52.56 -43.74 -13.44
N SER A 6 -52.06 -42.79 -12.66
CA SER A 6 -51.64 -43.04 -11.27
C SER A 6 -52.88 -43.35 -10.42
N PRO A 7 -52.78 -44.17 -9.35
CA PRO A 7 -53.06 -43.63 -7.99
C PRO A 7 -52.24 -44.41 -6.90
N PRO A 8 -52.51 -44.30 -5.58
CA PRO A 8 -51.62 -43.57 -4.66
C PRO A 8 -51.34 -44.32 -3.33
N MET A 9 -50.85 -43.58 -2.32
CA MET A 9 -51.02 -43.78 -0.87
C MET A 9 -50.04 -44.77 -0.16
N PRO A 10 -49.99 -44.78 1.19
CA PRO A 10 -49.70 -43.66 2.11
C PRO A 10 -48.84 -44.11 3.33
N SER A 11 -48.75 -43.24 4.34
CA SER A 11 -48.57 -43.58 5.77
C SER A 11 -47.14 -43.91 6.25
N SER A 12 -46.70 -43.52 7.45
CA SER A 12 -47.20 -42.64 8.51
C SER A 12 -46.10 -42.58 9.58
N ASN A 13 -46.19 -41.59 10.48
CA ASN A 13 -45.62 -41.57 11.85
C ASN A 13 -44.10 -41.27 11.95
N ALA A 14 -43.59 -40.40 12.83
CA ALA A 14 -44.18 -39.65 13.94
C ALA A 14 -43.25 -38.48 14.33
N LEU A 15 -43.87 -37.38 14.81
CA LEU A 15 -43.31 -36.34 15.70
C LEU A 15 -43.21 -36.91 17.15
N PRO A 16 -42.65 -36.24 18.21
CA PRO A 16 -42.56 -34.79 18.39
C PRO A 16 -41.31 -34.32 19.21
N PRO A 17 -41.30 -33.20 19.98
CA PRO A 17 -40.20 -32.24 19.99
C PRO A 17 -39.35 -32.33 21.27
N SER A 18 -38.18 -31.69 21.32
CA SER A 18 -37.58 -31.38 22.62
C SER A 18 -36.74 -30.11 22.61
N SER A 19 -37.35 -29.09 23.22
CA SER A 19 -36.77 -28.26 24.27
C SER A 19 -35.48 -27.49 23.98
N ALA A 20 -35.68 -26.23 23.60
CA ALA A 20 -35.16 -25.05 24.29
C ALA A 20 -33.79 -25.18 24.99
N GLN A 21 -32.79 -24.50 24.44
CA GLN A 21 -31.87 -23.68 25.23
C GLN A 21 -31.59 -22.37 24.48
N GLN A 22 -32.44 -21.38 24.77
CA GLN A 22 -32.08 -19.97 24.67
C GLN A 22 -30.90 -19.72 25.62
N SER A 23 -29.77 -19.31 25.05
CA SER A 23 -28.63 -18.81 25.82
C SER A 23 -28.19 -17.48 25.22
N SER A 24 -28.70 -16.40 25.79
CA SER A 24 -28.09 -15.06 25.80
C SER A 24 -28.79 -14.27 26.91
N PRO A 25 -28.15 -13.30 27.61
CA PRO A 25 -26.76 -12.86 27.53
C PRO A 25 -26.07 -12.87 28.92
N THR A 26 -24.74 -13.04 28.97
CA THR A 26 -23.98 -12.68 30.17
C THR A 26 -23.49 -11.24 30.04
N PRO A 27 -23.87 -10.31 30.94
CA PRO A 27 -23.37 -8.96 30.93
C PRO A 27 -22.08 -8.88 31.75
N ARG A 28 -20.92 -8.79 31.12
CA ARG A 28 -19.68 -8.46 31.83
C ARG A 28 -18.72 -7.59 31.02
N HIS A 29 -18.45 -6.45 31.63
CA HIS A 29 -17.36 -5.50 31.41
C HIS A 29 -17.46 -4.61 30.17
N ASN A 30 -18.35 -3.62 30.31
CA ASN A 30 -18.12 -2.28 29.82
C ASN A 30 -16.92 -1.67 30.58
N THR A 31 -15.70 -2.09 30.25
CA THR A 31 -14.52 -1.26 30.50
C THR A 31 -14.50 -0.21 29.41
N SER A 32 -15.13 0.93 29.70
CA SER A 32 -14.69 2.22 29.17
C SER A 32 -13.26 2.48 29.64
N ALA A 33 -12.31 1.72 29.09
CA ALA A 33 -10.96 2.22 28.93
C ALA A 33 -11.11 3.28 27.85
N SER A 34 -10.89 4.54 28.23
CA SER A 34 -10.63 5.63 27.30
C SER A 34 -9.64 5.12 26.26
N ASN A 35 -10.13 4.72 25.09
CA ASN A 35 -9.29 4.24 24.02
C ASN A 35 -8.42 5.45 23.67
N PRO A 36 -7.11 5.48 23.95
CA PRO A 36 -6.28 6.55 23.43
C PRO A 36 -6.53 6.51 21.94
N LYS A 37 -6.98 7.64 21.35
CA LYS A 37 -7.20 7.79 19.91
C LYS A 37 -6.11 6.97 19.23
N ARG A 38 -6.45 5.83 18.62
CA ARG A 38 -5.45 5.01 17.93
C ARG A 38 -4.96 5.90 16.81
N VAL A 39 -3.79 6.49 17.02
CA VAL A 39 -3.15 7.34 16.02
C VAL A 39 -2.80 6.37 14.90
N GLY A 40 -3.49 6.45 13.77
CA GLY A 40 -3.27 5.56 12.63
C GLY A 40 -1.85 5.72 12.07
N TYR A 41 -1.42 4.85 11.16
CA TYR A 41 -0.14 4.99 10.48
C TYR A 41 -0.11 6.24 9.61
N LYS A 42 1.06 6.84 9.49
CA LYS A 42 1.32 7.85 8.47
C LYS A 42 2.44 7.38 7.57
N TYR A 43 2.15 7.20 6.30
CA TYR A 43 3.13 6.70 5.33
C TYR A 43 3.66 7.80 4.43
N ARG A 44 4.82 7.52 3.84
CA ARG A 44 5.37 8.23 2.70
C ARG A 44 5.66 7.22 1.59
N LEU A 45 5.05 7.42 0.44
CA LEU A 45 5.35 6.69 -0.79
C LEU A 45 6.31 7.56 -1.61
N GLN A 46 7.58 7.17 -1.67
CA GLN A 46 8.60 7.86 -2.44
C GLN A 46 9.61 6.84 -2.95
N PRO A 47 10.10 6.95 -4.19
CA PRO A 47 11.17 6.07 -4.62
C PRO A 47 12.51 6.49 -4.01
N ASP A 48 13.26 5.54 -3.45
CA ASP A 48 14.65 5.77 -3.05
C ASP A 48 15.62 5.15 -4.07
N TRP A 49 15.86 5.88 -5.15
CA TRP A 49 16.80 5.52 -6.21
C TRP A 49 18.26 5.49 -5.77
N THR A 50 18.56 6.10 -4.62
CA THR A 50 19.93 6.36 -4.16
C THR A 50 20.44 5.28 -3.22
N SER A 51 19.55 4.68 -2.44
CA SER A 51 19.89 3.52 -1.62
C SER A 51 20.10 2.29 -2.51
N PRO A 52 21.01 1.38 -2.11
CA PRO A 52 21.06 0.07 -2.74
C PRO A 52 19.71 -0.64 -2.56
N PRO A 53 19.34 -1.54 -3.50
CA PRO A 53 18.15 -2.36 -3.34
C PRO A 53 18.20 -3.17 -2.05
N SER A 54 17.03 -3.49 -1.51
CA SER A 54 16.90 -4.35 -0.34
C SER A 54 17.55 -5.70 -0.60
N PRO A 55 18.34 -6.26 0.33
CA PRO A 55 18.86 -7.62 0.20
C PRO A 55 17.76 -8.69 0.15
N SER A 56 16.57 -8.41 0.72
CA SER A 56 15.46 -9.36 0.81
C SER A 56 14.60 -9.37 -0.46
N SER A 57 14.24 -8.21 -0.99
CA SER A 57 13.37 -8.10 -2.18
C SER A 57 14.14 -7.85 -3.48
N GLY A 58 15.42 -7.50 -3.42
CA GLY A 58 16.20 -7.08 -4.59
C GLY A 58 15.71 -5.76 -5.21
N CYS A 59 14.71 -5.12 -4.59
CA CYS A 59 14.03 -3.94 -5.08
C CYS A 59 14.42 -2.69 -4.28
N HIS A 60 14.28 -1.51 -4.87
CA HIS A 60 14.43 -0.26 -4.12
C HIS A 60 13.32 -0.11 -3.06
N HIS A 61 13.55 0.72 -2.04
CA HIS A 61 12.53 0.96 -1.01
C HIS A 61 11.58 2.07 -1.45
N TYR A 62 10.27 1.83 -1.34
CA TYR A 62 9.24 2.76 -1.82
C TYR A 62 8.29 3.28 -0.73
N VAL A 63 8.11 2.53 0.37
CA VAL A 63 7.20 2.90 1.46
C VAL A 63 7.98 3.13 2.74
N PHE A 64 7.74 4.26 3.38
CA PHE A 64 8.39 4.67 4.61
C PHE A 64 7.36 5.10 5.64
N TYR A 65 7.65 4.84 6.92
CA TYR A 65 6.95 5.53 8.00
C TYR A 65 7.32 7.01 8.01
N ALA A 66 6.32 7.89 8.15
CA ALA A 66 6.56 9.29 8.44
C ALA A 66 7.30 9.44 9.78
N ALA A 67 8.46 10.09 9.74
CA ALA A 67 9.31 10.26 10.91
C ALA A 67 8.62 11.09 12.01
N GLY A 68 8.75 10.64 13.26
CA GLY A 68 8.21 11.34 14.43
C GLY A 68 6.68 11.27 14.58
N TRP A 69 5.99 10.51 13.73
CA TRP A 69 4.55 10.30 13.88
C TRP A 69 4.27 9.28 14.98
N ALA A 70 3.48 9.67 15.98
CA ALA A 70 3.22 8.85 17.17
C ALA A 70 2.47 7.53 16.87
N GLY A 71 1.75 7.45 15.73
CA GLY A 71 1.08 6.23 15.28
C GLY A 71 1.99 5.23 14.58
N ASN A 72 3.23 5.62 14.25
CA ASN A 72 4.19 4.73 13.59
C ASN A 72 5.08 4.03 14.62
N PRO A 73 5.67 2.86 14.29
CA PRO A 73 6.68 2.24 15.13
C PRO A 73 7.84 3.18 15.41
N ALA A 74 8.41 3.10 16.62
CA ALA A 74 9.60 3.87 16.94
C ALA A 74 10.76 3.41 16.05
N PRO A 75 11.54 4.36 15.48
CA PRO A 75 12.71 3.99 14.70
C PRO A 75 13.72 3.28 15.59
N ALA A 76 14.39 2.26 15.06
CA ALA A 76 15.51 1.63 15.74
C ALA A 76 16.59 2.70 16.03
N PRO A 77 17.19 2.72 17.23
CA PRO A 77 18.25 3.66 17.56
C PRO A 77 19.41 3.47 16.56
N PRO A 78 19.91 4.56 15.95
CA PRO A 78 21.01 4.44 15.01
C PRO A 78 22.27 3.94 15.75
N PRO A 79 23.15 3.18 15.07
CA PRO A 79 24.48 2.91 15.60
C PRO A 79 25.20 4.24 15.92
N PHE A 80 26.02 4.24 16.97
CA PHE A 80 26.70 5.44 17.47
C PHE A 80 27.33 6.26 16.33
N GLY A 81 27.05 7.56 16.31
CA GLY A 81 27.58 8.50 15.31
C GLY A 81 26.81 8.58 13.98
N HIS A 82 25.78 7.75 13.78
CA HIS A 82 24.95 7.80 12.57
C HIS A 82 23.65 8.59 12.78
N ARG A 83 23.22 9.31 11.73
CA ARG A 83 21.89 9.93 11.70
C ARG A 83 20.81 8.86 11.55
N ALA A 84 19.66 9.06 12.20
CA ALA A 84 18.48 8.22 11.99
C ALA A 84 18.10 8.24 10.50
N ARG A 85 17.96 7.06 9.91
CA ARG A 85 17.49 6.91 8.53
C ARG A 85 15.97 6.89 8.50
N PRO A 86 15.33 7.30 7.39
CA PRO A 86 13.92 7.00 7.17
C PRO A 86 13.67 5.51 7.38
N GLN A 87 12.68 5.16 8.19
CA GLN A 87 12.32 3.78 8.46
C GLN A 87 11.45 3.29 7.30
N HIS A 88 12.00 2.41 6.46
CA HIS A 88 11.22 1.73 5.45
C HIS A 88 10.22 0.78 6.12
N VAL A 89 9.13 0.49 5.42
CA VAL A 89 8.17 -0.53 5.82
C VAL A 89 8.58 -1.81 5.08
N ASP A 90 8.66 -2.93 5.80
CA ASP A 90 8.95 -4.23 5.18
C ASP A 90 7.81 -4.67 4.26
N ASP A 91 8.15 -5.19 3.08
CA ASP A 91 7.15 -5.62 2.09
C ASP A 91 6.24 -6.72 2.66
N ALA A 92 6.79 -7.64 3.44
CA ALA A 92 6.03 -8.67 4.15
C ALA A 92 5.01 -8.08 5.15
N ASP A 93 5.34 -6.94 5.78
CA ASP A 93 4.40 -6.27 6.68
C ASP A 93 3.28 -5.55 5.89
N LEU A 94 3.56 -5.10 4.67
CA LEU A 94 2.54 -4.51 3.79
C LEU A 94 1.60 -5.60 3.24
N GLU A 95 2.17 -6.72 2.77
CA GLU A 95 1.44 -7.89 2.29
C GLU A 95 0.52 -8.46 3.37
N ALA A 96 1.02 -8.60 4.60
CA ALA A 96 0.23 -9.13 5.70
C ALA A 96 -0.89 -8.19 6.17
N ARG A 97 -0.76 -6.88 5.94
CA ARG A 97 -1.73 -5.86 6.41
C ARG A 97 -2.79 -5.50 5.38
N TYR A 98 -2.42 -5.44 4.11
CA TYR A 98 -3.26 -4.87 3.07
C TYR A 98 -3.76 -5.94 2.09
N ALA A 99 -4.77 -5.59 1.30
CA ALA A 99 -5.41 -6.54 0.40
C ALA A 99 -4.42 -7.06 -0.66
N PRO A 100 -4.47 -8.35 -1.04
CA PRO A 100 -3.58 -8.93 -2.05
C PRO A 100 -3.58 -8.12 -3.35
N ASP A 101 -4.74 -7.74 -3.87
CA ASP A 101 -4.85 -6.96 -5.11
C ASP A 101 -4.09 -5.62 -5.06
N TRP A 102 -4.05 -4.96 -3.90
CA TRP A 102 -3.27 -3.73 -3.73
C TRP A 102 -1.78 -4.04 -3.67
N PHE A 103 -1.40 -5.10 -2.95
CA PHE A 103 0.00 -5.48 -2.80
C PHE A 103 0.61 -5.96 -4.12
N ASP A 104 -0.11 -6.76 -4.90
CA ASP A 104 0.28 -7.20 -6.23
C ASP A 104 0.49 -5.98 -7.15
N GLY A 105 -0.46 -5.04 -7.16
CA GLY A 105 -0.33 -3.79 -7.91
C GLY A 105 0.84 -2.92 -7.43
N PHE A 106 1.15 -2.94 -6.12
CA PHE A 106 2.32 -2.27 -5.56
C PHE A 106 3.62 -2.91 -6.05
N VAL A 107 3.72 -4.24 -6.05
CA VAL A 107 4.90 -4.98 -6.56
C VAL A 107 5.11 -4.69 -8.05
N ASP A 108 4.06 -4.77 -8.87
CA ASP A 108 4.15 -4.45 -10.31
C ASP A 108 4.60 -3.00 -10.56
N TRP A 109 4.20 -2.08 -9.69
CA TRP A 109 4.58 -0.67 -9.74
C TRP A 109 6.04 -0.43 -9.35
N THR A 110 6.56 -1.11 -8.32
CA THR A 110 7.97 -1.01 -7.90
C THR A 110 8.93 -1.70 -8.87
N GLU A 111 8.57 -2.88 -9.37
CA GLU A 111 9.40 -3.63 -10.32
C GLU A 111 9.61 -2.88 -11.63
N ARG A 112 8.59 -2.19 -12.14
CA ARG A 112 8.71 -1.36 -13.36
C ARG A 112 9.69 -0.22 -13.16
N ALA A 113 9.62 0.43 -12.01
CA ALA A 113 10.57 1.48 -11.65
C ALA A 113 12.00 0.94 -11.52
N ASP A 114 12.20 -0.20 -10.88
CA ASP A 114 13.51 -0.82 -10.72
C ASP A 114 14.12 -1.29 -12.04
N ARG A 115 13.28 -1.79 -12.95
CA ARG A 115 13.69 -2.10 -14.33
C ARG A 115 14.16 -0.84 -15.06
N ALA A 116 13.40 0.25 -14.99
CA ALA A 116 13.79 1.52 -15.59
C ALA A 116 15.13 2.03 -15.01
N VAL A 117 15.34 1.89 -13.70
CA VAL A 117 16.63 2.21 -13.06
C VAL A 117 17.74 1.36 -13.67
N TYR A 118 17.56 0.04 -13.72
CA TYR A 118 18.56 -0.88 -14.28
C TYR A 118 18.92 -0.54 -15.73
N GLU A 119 17.93 -0.27 -16.57
CA GLU A 119 18.14 0.12 -17.97
C GLU A 119 18.88 1.46 -18.09
N ALA A 120 18.51 2.45 -17.29
CA ALA A 120 19.22 3.73 -17.23
C ALA A 120 20.71 3.55 -16.85
N LYS A 121 21.00 2.64 -15.90
CA LYS A 121 22.39 2.27 -15.52
C LYS A 121 23.16 1.66 -16.69
N LEU A 122 22.52 0.78 -17.47
CA LEU A 122 23.15 0.15 -18.64
C LEU A 122 23.50 1.19 -19.70
N VAL A 123 22.58 2.10 -20.03
CA VAL A 123 22.81 3.17 -21.02
C VAL A 123 23.95 4.10 -20.55
N GLN A 124 23.97 4.47 -19.28
CA GLN A 124 25.03 5.31 -18.72
C GLN A 124 26.41 4.63 -18.82
N LYS A 125 26.47 3.32 -18.51
CA LYS A 125 27.69 2.51 -18.63
C LYS A 125 28.19 2.43 -20.08
N GLN A 126 27.29 2.23 -21.04
CA GLN A 126 27.63 2.18 -22.47
C GLN A 126 28.17 3.51 -22.99
N ARG A 127 27.66 4.65 -22.48
CA ARG A 127 28.11 6.00 -22.84
C ARG A 127 29.42 6.42 -22.16
N GLY A 128 30.03 5.57 -21.33
CA GLY A 128 31.28 5.87 -20.63
C GLY A 128 31.16 6.99 -19.60
N VAL A 129 29.94 7.35 -19.18
CA VAL A 129 29.71 8.42 -18.20
C VAL A 129 30.09 7.91 -16.82
N ARG A 130 31.22 8.38 -16.28
CA ARG A 130 31.64 8.11 -14.90
C ARG A 130 30.83 8.98 -13.93
N GLY A 131 29.89 8.36 -13.23
CA GLY A 131 29.14 8.97 -12.14
C GLY A 131 28.28 7.93 -11.42
N THR A 132 27.98 8.13 -10.14
CA THR A 132 26.94 7.36 -9.47
C THR A 132 25.60 7.71 -10.10
N VAL A 133 24.84 6.68 -10.45
CA VAL A 133 23.54 6.74 -11.14
C VAL A 133 22.56 7.66 -10.40
N GLY A 134 22.72 7.77 -9.07
CA GLY A 134 22.01 8.73 -8.24
C GLY A 134 22.17 10.19 -8.66
N SER A 135 23.28 10.61 -9.28
CA SER A 135 23.49 12.04 -9.58
C SER A 135 22.75 12.54 -10.83
N GLY A 136 22.37 11.65 -11.76
CA GLY A 136 21.59 11.98 -12.95
C GLY A 136 20.09 11.70 -12.78
N ILE A 137 19.76 10.57 -12.12
CA ILE A 137 18.38 10.19 -11.78
C ILE A 137 17.80 11.07 -10.65
N ALA A 138 18.64 11.63 -9.76
CA ALA A 138 18.21 12.61 -8.75
C ALA A 138 17.89 14.00 -9.29
N SER A 139 18.04 14.27 -10.60
CA SER A 139 17.66 15.58 -11.18
C SER A 139 16.13 15.79 -11.26
N GLY A 140 15.34 14.87 -10.70
CA GLY A 140 13.88 14.98 -10.61
C GLY A 140 13.13 14.36 -11.78
N SER A 141 13.82 13.95 -12.85
CA SER A 141 13.21 13.26 -14.00
C SER A 141 12.92 11.77 -13.76
N GLY A 142 13.52 11.17 -12.72
CA GLY A 142 13.42 9.74 -12.47
C GLY A 142 14.15 8.88 -13.52
N PRO A 143 14.01 7.55 -13.44
CA PRO A 143 14.73 6.62 -14.31
C PRO A 143 14.11 6.40 -15.70
N PHE A 144 12.87 6.86 -15.90
CA PHE A 144 12.09 6.60 -17.11
C PHE A 144 12.56 7.48 -18.28
N ALA A 145 12.91 6.83 -19.39
CA ALA A 145 13.27 7.52 -20.64
C ALA A 145 12.03 7.97 -21.45
N ASP A 146 10.93 7.24 -21.32
CA ASP A 146 9.65 7.56 -21.94
C ASP A 146 8.78 8.40 -20.99
N ASP A 147 8.30 9.55 -21.47
CA ASP A 147 7.47 10.47 -20.69
C ASP A 147 6.10 9.85 -20.36
N GLY A 148 5.55 9.03 -21.26
CA GLY A 148 4.27 8.35 -21.08
C GLY A 148 4.33 7.29 -19.98
N GLU A 149 5.39 6.47 -19.96
CA GLU A 149 5.63 5.50 -18.89
C GLU A 149 5.86 6.19 -17.55
N ARG A 150 6.61 7.31 -17.52
CA ARG A 150 6.79 8.10 -16.30
C ARG A 150 5.46 8.61 -15.75
N VAL A 151 4.62 9.15 -16.64
CA VAL A 151 3.28 9.66 -16.30
C VAL A 151 2.39 8.54 -15.79
N LEU A 152 2.36 7.39 -16.47
CA LEU A 152 1.58 6.23 -16.07
C LEU A 152 2.01 5.73 -14.69
N TRP A 153 3.31 5.56 -14.48
CA TRP A 153 3.88 5.16 -13.19
C TRP A 153 3.52 6.16 -12.08
N ALA A 154 3.55 7.46 -12.36
CA ALA A 154 3.18 8.49 -11.39
C ALA A 154 1.67 8.45 -11.03
N VAL A 155 0.80 8.17 -12.00
CA VAL A 155 -0.64 8.04 -11.78
C VAL A 155 -0.97 6.78 -10.98
N GLU A 156 -0.35 5.64 -11.31
CA GLU A 156 -0.56 4.39 -10.58
C GLU A 156 -0.07 4.50 -9.13
N GLY A 157 1.08 5.13 -8.91
CA GLY A 157 1.56 5.39 -7.56
C GLY A 157 0.62 6.30 -6.75
N LEU A 158 -0.01 7.29 -7.39
CA LEU A 158 -1.07 8.08 -6.77
C LEU A 158 -2.27 7.19 -6.39
N LEU A 159 -2.73 6.32 -7.30
CA LEU A 159 -3.87 5.43 -7.02
C LEU A 159 -3.57 4.49 -5.84
N LEU A 160 -2.36 3.94 -5.77
CA LEU A 160 -1.89 3.15 -4.64
C LEU A 160 -1.89 3.97 -3.35
N ALA A 161 -1.42 5.22 -3.39
CA ALA A 161 -1.41 6.13 -2.25
C ALA A 161 -2.83 6.51 -1.78
N CYS A 162 -3.75 6.77 -2.71
CA CYS A 162 -5.16 7.02 -2.44
C CYS A 162 -5.79 5.82 -1.73
N TRP A 163 -5.61 4.62 -2.27
CA TRP A 163 -6.14 3.39 -1.68
C TRP A 163 -5.59 3.18 -0.26
N LEU A 164 -4.28 3.37 -0.07
CA LEU A 164 -3.63 3.22 1.24
C LEU A 164 -4.16 4.24 2.26
N CYS A 165 -4.41 5.48 1.82
CA CYS A 165 -4.98 6.52 2.67
C CYS A 165 -6.41 6.22 3.16
N LEU A 166 -7.16 5.43 2.39
CA LEU A 166 -8.54 5.06 2.73
C LEU A 166 -8.61 3.91 3.75
N GLN A 167 -7.48 3.28 4.09
CA GLN A 167 -7.46 2.19 5.06
C GLN A 167 -7.81 2.69 6.47
N PRO A 168 -8.54 1.89 7.26
CA PRO A 168 -9.04 2.33 8.57
C PRO A 168 -7.91 2.65 9.56
N ASP A 169 -6.79 1.94 9.45
CA ASP A 169 -5.60 2.09 10.29
C ASP A 169 -4.61 3.14 9.77
N VAL A 170 -4.87 3.79 8.64
CA VAL A 170 -4.00 4.82 8.05
C VAL A 170 -4.60 6.20 8.28
N GLU A 171 -3.81 7.12 8.83
CA GLU A 171 -4.19 8.51 9.03
C GLU A 171 -3.97 9.35 7.77
N ALA A 172 -2.78 9.24 7.18
CA ALA A 172 -2.39 10.04 6.02
C ALA A 172 -1.27 9.36 5.22
N VAL A 173 -1.18 9.70 3.94
CA VAL A 173 -0.14 9.24 3.03
C VAL A 173 0.50 10.44 2.33
N GLU A 174 1.82 10.54 2.33
CA GLU A 174 2.54 11.52 1.52
C GLU A 174 3.11 10.85 0.28
N TYR A 175 2.60 11.18 -0.90
CA TYR A 175 3.09 10.66 -2.18
C TYR A 175 4.10 11.62 -2.82
N ARG A 176 5.28 11.12 -3.18
CA ARG A 176 6.39 11.88 -3.77
C ARG A 176 6.94 11.12 -4.99
N PRO A 177 6.32 11.22 -6.17
CA PRO A 177 6.86 10.60 -7.39
C PRO A 177 8.17 11.26 -7.86
N ALA A 178 8.39 12.53 -7.49
CA ALA A 178 9.55 13.33 -7.86
C ALA A 178 9.85 14.37 -6.75
N ALA A 179 10.16 15.61 -7.12
CA ALA A 179 10.44 16.70 -6.19
C ALA A 179 9.19 17.16 -5.41
N ASP A 180 8.01 17.07 -6.02
CA ASP A 180 6.75 17.50 -5.41
C ASP A 180 6.20 16.47 -4.43
N ALA A 181 5.56 16.95 -3.37
CA ALA A 181 4.93 16.14 -2.34
C ALA A 181 3.41 16.39 -2.29
N TRP A 182 2.65 15.31 -2.35
CA TRP A 182 1.20 15.31 -2.34
C TRP A 182 0.74 14.60 -1.07
N THR A 183 0.17 15.36 -0.13
CA THR A 183 -0.31 14.78 1.14
C THR A 183 -1.79 14.46 1.03
N LEU A 184 -2.11 13.18 1.17
CA LEU A 184 -3.46 12.64 1.20
C LEU A 184 -3.86 12.36 2.65
N ASP A 185 -5.06 12.80 3.01
CA ASP A 185 -5.81 12.38 4.19
C ASP A 185 -7.23 12.00 3.76
N LYS A 186 -7.97 11.32 4.63
CA LYS A 186 -9.33 10.83 4.33
C LYS A 186 -10.31 11.94 3.92
N GLY A 187 -10.06 13.19 4.32
CA GLY A 187 -10.91 14.34 4.00
C GLY A 187 -10.59 15.00 2.66
N ASN A 188 -9.43 14.73 2.07
CA ASN A 188 -8.94 15.51 0.92
C ASN A 188 -8.50 14.67 -0.30
N VAL A 189 -8.62 13.33 -0.26
CA VAL A 189 -8.13 12.42 -1.31
C VAL A 189 -8.54 12.87 -2.72
N GLY A 190 -9.83 13.20 -2.91
CA GLY A 190 -10.36 13.62 -4.22
C GLY A 190 -9.74 14.93 -4.72
N ASP A 191 -9.66 15.94 -3.86
CA ASP A 191 -9.09 17.25 -4.20
C ASP A 191 -7.59 17.17 -4.50
N VAL A 192 -6.86 16.33 -3.77
CA VAL A 192 -5.44 16.08 -4.02
C VAL A 192 -5.26 15.35 -5.35
N ALA A 193 -6.05 14.30 -5.61
CA ALA A 193 -5.97 13.56 -6.87
C ALA A 193 -6.29 14.44 -8.08
N GLN A 194 -7.31 15.28 -8.02
CA GLN A 194 -7.64 16.20 -9.10
C GLN A 194 -6.52 17.23 -9.34
N ARG A 195 -5.96 17.81 -8.27
CA ARG A 195 -4.84 18.76 -8.40
C ARG A 195 -3.60 18.08 -8.97
N PHE A 196 -3.31 16.86 -8.55
CA PHE A 196 -2.22 16.05 -9.09
C PHE A 196 -2.36 15.84 -10.59
N LEU A 197 -3.53 15.33 -11.03
CA LEU A 197 -3.79 15.06 -12.44
C LEU A 197 -3.77 16.34 -13.30
N THR A 198 -4.17 17.48 -12.74
CA THR A 198 -4.10 18.79 -13.42
C THR A 198 -2.67 19.31 -13.51
N ALA A 199 -1.85 19.05 -12.50
CA ALA A 199 -0.45 19.46 -12.45
C ALA A 199 0.46 18.55 -13.29
N LEU A 200 0.00 17.33 -13.62
CA LEU A 200 0.74 16.40 -14.45
C LEU A 200 0.97 17.01 -15.83
N ARG A 201 2.22 17.36 -16.12
CA ARG A 201 2.62 17.83 -17.45
C ARG A 201 3.07 16.63 -18.26
N VAL A 202 2.41 16.42 -19.40
CA VAL A 202 2.86 15.58 -20.52
C VAL A 202 3.81 16.39 -21.37
#